data_AF-A0A3B0WRU3-F1
#
_entry.id   AF-A0A3B0WRU3-F1
#
_cell.length_a   1.000
_cell.length_b   1.000
_cell.length_c   1.000
_cell.angle_alpha   90.00
_cell.angle_beta   90.00
_cell.angle_gamma   90.00
#
_symmetry.space_group_name_H-M   'P 1'
#
loop_
_entity.id
_entity.type
_entity.pdbx_description
1 polymer ?
#
loop_
_entity_poly.entity_id
_entity_poly.type
_entity_poly.pdbx_seq_one_letter_code
_entity_poly.pdbx_strand_id
1 'polypeptide(L)'
;MSDDGIQLSPELMADLRDVLKKQDARTTDDVMAMQYMVAAAGMMLSSIDNAQMNKQDVLNELSGFMTHVFEYMESQKPQFTPPAQDAFGVWKPK
;
A
#
# COMPACT_ATOMS: atom_id res chain seq x y z
N MET A 1 -14.42 8.11 17.75
CA MET A 1 -14.28 6.94 16.85
C MET A 1 -12.81 6.89 16.52
N SER A 2 -12.09 5.92 17.07
CA SER A 2 -10.65 5.79 16.84
C SER A 2 -10.45 5.30 15.42
N ASP A 3 -9.60 5.99 14.68
CA ASP A 3 -9.23 5.64 13.31
C ASP A 3 -8.31 4.40 13.39
N ASP A 4 -8.90 3.20 13.53
CA ASP A 4 -8.20 1.89 13.61
C ASP A 4 -7.66 1.47 12.22
N GLY A 5 -7.14 2.41 11.44
CA GLY A 5 -6.45 2.13 10.19
C GLY A 5 -5.08 1.49 10.46
N ILE A 6 -4.68 0.53 9.62
CA ILE A 6 -3.33 -0.02 9.68
C ILE A 6 -2.32 1.11 9.46
N GLN A 7 -1.45 1.34 10.46
CA GLN A 7 -0.37 2.30 10.35
C GLN A 7 0.85 1.64 9.71
N LEU A 8 0.98 1.77 8.40
CA LEU A 8 2.19 1.37 7.67
C LEU A 8 3.22 2.50 7.78
N SER A 9 4.10 2.43 8.78
CA SER A 9 5.20 3.39 8.88
C SER A 9 6.24 3.15 7.78
N PRO A 10 6.93 4.20 7.30
CA PRO A 10 8.03 4.05 6.34
C PRO A 10 9.11 3.09 6.83
N GLU A 11 9.38 3.07 8.13
CA GLU A 11 10.35 2.19 8.78
C GLU A 11 9.94 0.72 8.69
N LEU A 12 8.68 0.39 9.03
CA LEU A 12 8.17 -0.98 8.92
C LEU A 12 8.28 -1.49 7.48
N MET A 13 7.94 -0.64 6.50
CA MET A 13 8.03 -1.00 5.09
C MET A 13 9.49 -1.17 4.62
N ALA A 14 10.43 -0.41 5.18
CA ALA A 14 11.85 -0.59 4.91
C ALA A 14 12.35 -1.93 5.48
N ASP A 15 12.02 -2.23 6.73
CA ASP A 15 12.41 -3.48 7.40
C ASP A 15 11.86 -4.72 6.68
N LEU A 16 10.59 -4.67 6.26
CA LEU A 16 9.98 -5.76 5.48
C LEU A 16 10.73 -5.99 4.16
N ARG A 17 11.07 -4.94 3.43
CA ARG A 17 11.85 -5.06 2.18
C ARG A 17 13.23 -5.66 2.41
N ASP A 18 13.91 -5.27 3.48
CA ASP A 18 15.24 -5.79 3.80
C ASP A 18 15.20 -7.28 4.18
N VAL A 19 14.16 -7.70 4.90
CA VAL A 19 13.95 -9.13 5.20
C VAL A 19 13.71 -9.92 3.92
N LEU A 20 12.85 -9.44 3.02
CA LEU A 20 12.58 -10.12 1.74
C LEU A 20 13.84 -10.24 0.87
N LYS A 21 14.65 -9.18 0.78
CA LYS A 21 15.91 -9.18 0.02
C LYS A 21 16.93 -10.17 0.55
N LYS A 22 16.98 -10.36 1.87
CA LYS A 22 17.86 -11.35 2.51
C LYS A 22 17.48 -12.79 2.14
N GLN A 23 16.21 -13.06 1.84
CA GLN A 23 15.72 -14.39 1.47
C GLN A 23 15.83 -14.64 -0.04
N ASP A 24 15.48 -13.66 -0.86
CA ASP A 24 15.56 -13.74 -2.32
C ASP A 24 15.91 -12.36 -2.91
N ALA A 25 17.09 -12.25 -3.53
CA ALA A 25 17.57 -11.00 -4.14
C ALA A 25 16.64 -10.46 -5.23
N ARG A 26 15.81 -11.31 -5.86
CA ARG A 26 14.82 -10.90 -6.88
C ARG A 26 13.73 -10.01 -6.31
N THR A 27 13.52 -10.01 -4.99
CA THR A 27 12.59 -9.09 -4.30
C THR A 27 13.07 -7.64 -4.26
N THR A 28 14.21 -7.32 -4.89
CA THR A 28 14.55 -5.94 -5.25
C THR A 28 13.54 -5.34 -6.24
N ASP A 29 12.88 -6.19 -7.03
CA ASP A 29 11.70 -5.81 -7.81
C ASP A 29 10.47 -5.67 -6.90
N ASP A 30 9.81 -4.51 -6.95
CA ASP A 30 8.69 -4.19 -6.06
C ASP A 30 7.50 -5.14 -6.27
N VAL A 31 7.25 -5.57 -7.51
CA VAL A 31 6.14 -6.50 -7.82
C VAL A 31 6.42 -7.87 -7.23
N MET A 32 7.64 -8.37 -7.36
CA MET A 32 8.07 -9.61 -6.71
C MET A 32 7.96 -9.52 -5.19
N ALA A 33 8.41 -8.41 -4.58
CA ALA A 33 8.27 -8.21 -3.13
C ALA A 33 6.79 -8.25 -2.68
N MET A 34 5.90 -7.62 -3.44
CA MET A 34 4.45 -7.69 -3.17
C MET A 34 3.91 -9.11 -3.29
N GLN A 35 4.30 -9.87 -4.32
CA GLN A 35 3.90 -11.28 -4.46
C GLN A 35 4.32 -12.13 -3.26
N TYR A 36 5.53 -11.91 -2.72
CA TYR A 36 5.99 -12.57 -1.50
C TYR A 36 5.13 -12.22 -0.28
N MET A 37 4.76 -10.95 -0.11
CA MET A 37 3.89 -10.53 1.01
C MET A 37 2.49 -11.17 0.91
N VAL A 38 1.91 -11.23 -0.29
CA VAL A 38 0.62 -11.91 -0.52
C VAL A 38 0.73 -13.41 -0.25
N ALA A 39 1.80 -14.05 -0.73
CA ALA A 39 2.05 -15.47 -0.46
C ALA A 39 2.23 -15.74 1.04
N ALA A 40 2.93 -14.87 1.76
CA ALA A 40 3.10 -14.97 3.21
C ALA A 40 1.75 -14.91 3.94
N ALA A 41 0.88 -13.97 3.58
CA ALA A 41 -0.47 -13.90 4.13
C ALA A 41 -1.28 -15.19 3.87
N GLY A 42 -1.20 -15.73 2.65
CA GLY A 42 -1.85 -17.00 2.29
C GLY A 42 -1.31 -18.20 3.08
N MET A 43 0.02 -18.28 3.29
CA MET A 43 0.65 -19.30 4.12
C MET A 43 0.25 -19.18 5.59
N MET A 44 0.17 -17.96 6.13
CA MET A 44 -0.30 -17.73 7.49
C MET A 44 -1.75 -18.19 7.65
N LEU A 45 -2.65 -17.80 6.74
CA LEU A 45 -4.05 -18.23 6.76
C LEU A 45 -4.21 -19.75 6.64
N SER A 46 -3.41 -20.39 5.78
CA SER A 46 -3.48 -21.84 5.62
C SER A 46 -3.09 -22.58 6.91
N SER A 47 -2.14 -22.02 7.66
CA SER A 47 -1.65 -22.56 8.94
C SER A 47 -2.61 -22.41 10.13
N ILE A 48 -3.66 -21.57 10.02
CA ILE A 48 -4.65 -21.40 11.09
C ILE A 48 -5.47 -22.69 11.24
N ASP A 49 -5.40 -23.28 12.43
CA ASP A 49 -6.20 -24.45 12.80
C ASP A 49 -7.50 -24.01 13.47
N ASN A 50 -8.51 -23.73 12.65
CA ASN A 50 -9.86 -23.42 13.10
C ASN A 50 -10.89 -24.01 12.12
N ALA A 51 -11.53 -25.10 12.53
CA ALA A 51 -12.50 -25.82 11.70
C ALA A 51 -13.79 -25.02 11.39
N GLN A 52 -14.09 -23.97 12.16
CA GLN A 52 -15.27 -23.12 11.95
C GLN A 52 -14.96 -21.91 11.04
N MET A 53 -13.69 -21.65 10.73
CA MET A 53 -13.29 -20.53 9.90
C MET A 53 -13.47 -20.87 8.42
N ASN A 54 -14.29 -20.09 7.73
CA ASN A 54 -14.31 -20.13 6.27
C ASN A 54 -13.09 -19.38 5.71
N LYS A 55 -12.00 -20.10 5.49
CA LYS A 55 -10.74 -19.52 4.94
C LYS A 55 -10.95 -18.82 3.59
N GLN A 56 -11.93 -19.25 2.79
CA GLN A 56 -12.22 -18.61 1.50
C GLN A 56 -12.85 -17.22 1.69
N ASP A 57 -13.75 -17.07 2.66
CA ASP A 57 -14.34 -15.77 2.99
C ASP A 57 -13.26 -14.81 3.51
N VAL A 58 -12.36 -15.29 4.36
CA VAL A 58 -11.23 -14.50 4.85
C VAL A 58 -10.31 -14.04 3.70
N LEU A 59 -10.04 -14.89 2.70
CA LEU A 59 -9.29 -14.46 1.51
C LEU A 59 -9.98 -13.34 0.75
N ASN A 60 -11.31 -13.41 0.62
CA ASN A 60 -12.09 -12.37 -0.06
C ASN A 60 -12.06 -11.05 0.74
N GLU A 61 -12.19 -11.13 2.07
CA GLU A 61 -12.08 -9.97 2.96
C GLU A 61 -10.69 -9.34 2.89
N LEU A 62 -9.61 -10.14 2.91
CA LEU A 62 -8.24 -9.65 2.79
C LEU A 62 -7.99 -8.95 1.44
N SER A 63 -8.55 -9.48 0.35
CA SER A 63 -8.48 -8.86 -0.98
C SER A 63 -9.23 -7.52 -1.03
N GLY A 64 -10.43 -7.48 -0.46
CA GLY A 64 -11.22 -6.25 -0.35
C GLY A 64 -10.51 -5.20 0.50
N PHE A 65 -9.94 -5.61 1.63
CA PHE A 65 -9.17 -4.75 2.50
C PHE A 65 -7.91 -4.18 1.80
N MET A 66 -7.18 -5.01 1.05
CA MET A 66 -6.01 -4.57 0.27
C MET A 66 -6.39 -3.51 -0.77
N THR A 67 -7.52 -3.72 -1.48
CA THR A 67 -8.06 -2.75 -2.43
C THR A 67 -8.36 -1.42 -1.74
N HIS A 68 -9.03 -1.46 -0.58
CA HIS A 68 -9.37 -0.27 0.18
C HIS A 68 -8.13 0.52 0.64
N VAL A 69 -7.10 -0.17 1.16
CA VAL A 69 -5.85 0.48 1.57
C VAL A 69 -5.16 1.13 0.38
N PHE A 70 -5.14 0.48 -0.78
CA PHE A 70 -4.58 1.05 -2.00
C PHE A 70 -5.32 2.33 -2.41
N GLU A 71 -6.65 2.28 -2.53
CA GLU A 71 -7.47 3.44 -2.88
C GLU A 71 -7.30 4.59 -1.89
N TYR A 72 -7.23 4.27 -0.59
CA TYR A 72 -6.97 5.25 0.45
C TYR A 72 -5.60 5.92 0.26
N MET A 73 -4.53 5.15 0.04
CA MET A 73 -3.19 5.71 -0.21
C MET A 73 -3.14 6.56 -1.48
N GLU A 74 -3.80 6.15 -2.56
CA GLU A 74 -3.91 6.96 -3.79
C GLU A 74 -4.63 8.29 -3.52
N SER A 75 -5.69 8.28 -2.69
CA SER A 75 -6.45 9.49 -2.34
C SER A 75 -5.65 10.49 -1.48
N GLN A 76 -4.66 10.01 -0.73
CA GLN A 76 -3.81 10.83 0.13
C GLN A 76 -2.61 11.42 -0.62
N LYS A 77 -2.33 10.99 -1.85
CA LYS A 77 -1.25 11.58 -2.66
C LYS A 77 -1.62 13.03 -2.97
N PRO A 78 -0.75 14.01 -2.70
CA PRO A 78 -1.05 15.40 -3.00
C PRO A 78 -1.29 15.56 -4.51
N GLN A 79 -2.50 15.94 -4.90
CA GLN A 79 -2.76 16.42 -6.26
C GLN A 79 -1.86 17.64 -6.50
N PHE A 80 -0.94 17.52 -7.45
CA PHE A 80 -0.20 18.66 -7.97
C PHE A 80 -1.19 19.55 -8.73
N THR A 81 -1.77 20.54 -8.05
CA THR A 81 -2.45 21.65 -8.70
C THR A 81 -1.37 22.59 -9.25
N PRO A 82 -1.22 22.73 -10.59
CA PRO A 82 -0.34 23.75 -11.12
C PRO A 82 -0.81 25.10 -10.58
N PRO A 83 0.08 25.95 -10.05
CA PRO A 83 -0.32 27.29 -9.63
C PRO A 83 -0.95 27.99 -10.84
N ALA A 84 -2.18 28.49 -10.67
CA ALA A 84 -2.80 29.35 -11.65
C ALA A 84 -1.84 30.51 -11.91
N GLN A 85 -1.33 30.61 -13.14
CA GLN A 85 -0.53 31.73 -13.57
C GLN A 85 -1.45 32.95 -13.61
N ASP A 86 -1.54 33.67 -12.50
CA ASP A 86 -2.06 35.03 -12.49
C ASP A 86 -1.23 35.84 -13.51
N ALA A 87 -1.91 36.32 -14.54
CA ALA A 87 -1.34 37.17 -15.58
C ALA A 87 -0.80 38.47 -14.95
N PHE A 88 0.46 38.45 -14.51
CA PHE A 88 1.16 39.62 -14.01
C PHE A 88 1.50 40.57 -15.17
N GLY A 89 0.72 41.64 -15.27
CA GLY A 89 1.17 42.96 -15.73
C GLY A 89 1.48 43.12 -17.22
N VAL A 90 0.46 43.49 -18.01
CA VAL A 90 0.67 44.13 -19.31
C VAL A 90 1.45 45.43 -19.10
N TRP A 91 2.72 45.45 -19.48
CA TRP A 91 3.52 46.68 -19.55
C TRP A 91 2.97 47.57 -20.67
N LYS A 92 2.57 48.80 -20.35
CA LYS A 92 2.21 49.83 -21.33
C LYS A 92 3.35 50.84 -21.45
N PRO A 93 4.08 50.92 -22.58
CA PRO A 93 5.00 52.03 -22.83
C PRO A 93 4.23 53.34 -23.04
N LYS A 94 4.86 54.46 -22.69
CA LYS A 94 4.57 55.78 -23.27
C LYS A 94 5.44 55.98 -24.50
#